data_AF-A0A5C4QE98-F1
#
_entry.id   AF-A0A5C4QE98-F1
#
_cell.length_a   1.000
_cell.length_b   1.000
_cell.length_c   1.000
_cell.angle_alpha   90.00
_cell.angle_beta   90.00
_cell.angle_gamma   90.00
#
_symmetry.space_group_name_H-M   'P 1'
#
loop_
_entity.id
_entity.type
_entity.pdbx_description
1 polymer ?
#
loop_
_entity_poly.entity_id
_entity_poly.type
_entity_poly.pdbx_seq_one_letter_code
_entity_poly.pdbx_strand_id
1 'polypeptide(L)'
;MIRNLYQLIEQYPEKLNISQLQSINQEMLDEIKKLLSKVTLDEINQYFDKLSLFWKDPSDIKILEGFKVHLWELNDRLFHGDKLDSLNEIVLRMLIITTYVITDKEFIEQSIDFFFFLYEKYSQYTLNTIL
;
A
#
# COMPACT_ATOMS: atom_id res chain seq x y z
N MET A 1 4.91 -13.73 -4.61
CA MET A 1 4.83 -12.30 -4.22
C MET A 1 5.24 -11.41 -5.39
N ILE A 2 6.53 -11.11 -5.60
CA ILE A 2 7.03 -10.30 -6.73
C ILE A 2 6.48 -10.76 -8.09
N ARG A 3 6.55 -12.06 -8.37
CA ARG A 3 6.10 -12.61 -9.65
C ARG A 3 4.61 -12.36 -9.94
N ASN A 4 3.72 -12.35 -8.95
CA ASN A 4 2.28 -12.25 -9.21
C ASN A 4 1.92 -10.85 -9.70
N LEU A 5 2.38 -9.80 -9.00
CA LEU A 5 2.09 -8.40 -9.36
C LEU A 5 2.72 -7.99 -10.71
N TYR A 6 3.98 -8.38 -10.98
CA TYR A 6 4.57 -8.11 -12.30
C TYR A 6 3.91 -8.94 -13.41
N GLN A 7 3.59 -10.22 -13.17
CA GLN A 7 2.84 -11.02 -14.15
C GLN A 7 1.47 -10.41 -14.44
N LEU A 8 0.83 -9.79 -13.44
CA LEU A 8 -0.45 -9.12 -13.60
C LEU A 8 -0.33 -7.88 -14.51
N ILE A 9 0.71 -7.06 -14.31
CA ILE A 9 0.99 -5.87 -15.14
C ILE A 9 1.45 -6.24 -16.55
N GLU A 10 2.29 -7.27 -16.70
CA GLU A 10 2.80 -7.73 -18.00
C GLU A 10 1.67 -8.12 -18.96
N GLN A 11 0.54 -8.61 -18.41
CA GLN A 11 -0.64 -8.99 -19.17
C GLN A 11 -1.50 -7.80 -19.62
N TYR A 12 -1.23 -6.59 -19.11
CA TYR A 12 -2.06 -5.42 -19.35
C TYR A 12 -1.47 -4.48 -20.43
N PRO A 13 -2.35 -3.81 -21.21
CA PRO A 13 -1.94 -2.81 -22.19
C PRO A 13 -1.26 -1.61 -21.52
N GLU A 14 -0.63 -0.72 -22.31
CA GLU A 14 0.10 0.46 -21.81
C GLU A 14 -0.74 1.38 -20.90
N LYS A 15 -2.07 1.35 -21.02
CA LYS A 15 -2.97 2.07 -20.13
C LYS A 15 -3.95 1.10 -19.47
N LEU A 16 -3.89 1.05 -18.16
CA LEU A 16 -4.79 0.22 -17.36
C LEU A 16 -6.19 0.84 -17.33
N ASN A 17 -7.20 0.03 -17.06
CA ASN A 17 -8.51 0.49 -16.64
C ASN A 17 -8.69 0.31 -15.12
N ILE A 18 -9.79 0.84 -14.57
CA ILE A 18 -10.06 0.79 -13.13
C ILE A 18 -10.18 -0.64 -12.59
N SER A 19 -10.71 -1.59 -13.36
CA SER A 19 -10.82 -2.99 -12.94
C SER A 19 -9.45 -3.68 -12.83
N GLN A 20 -8.53 -3.33 -13.74
CA GLN A 20 -7.14 -3.80 -13.67
C GLN A 20 -6.41 -3.18 -12.47
N LEU A 21 -6.56 -1.88 -12.26
CA LEU A 21 -6.01 -1.19 -11.09
C LEU A 21 -6.57 -1.76 -9.78
N GLN A 22 -7.87 -2.07 -9.74
CA GLN A 22 -8.52 -2.73 -8.62
C GLN A 22 -7.85 -4.07 -8.31
N SER A 23 -7.59 -4.89 -9.33
CA SER A 23 -6.95 -6.19 -9.16
C SER A 23 -5.54 -6.07 -8.58
N ILE A 24 -4.77 -5.08 -9.05
CA ILE A 24 -3.43 -4.76 -8.53
C ILE A 24 -3.51 -4.35 -7.05
N ASN A 25 -4.37 -3.39 -6.73
CA ASN A 25 -4.46 -2.85 -5.38
C ASN A 25 -5.02 -3.88 -4.38
N GLN A 26 -5.89 -4.80 -4.82
CA GLN A 26 -6.32 -5.92 -3.99
C GLN A 26 -5.14 -6.85 -3.64
N GLU A 27 -4.32 -7.23 -4.61
CA GLU A 27 -3.14 -8.08 -4.35
C GLU A 27 -2.14 -7.36 -3.44
N MET A 28 -1.90 -6.05 -3.61
CA MET A 28 -1.06 -5.26 -2.69
C MET A 28 -1.65 -5.22 -1.27
N LEU A 29 -2.96 -5.05 -1.12
CA LEU A 29 -3.62 -5.08 0.18
C LEU A 29 -3.55 -6.45 0.85
N ASP A 30 -3.67 -7.54 0.09
CA ASP A 30 -3.51 -8.89 0.64
C ASP A 30 -2.09 -9.14 1.17
N GLU A 31 -1.07 -8.54 0.57
CA GLU A 31 0.29 -8.54 1.12
C GLU A 31 0.41 -7.68 2.38
N ILE A 32 -0.16 -6.46 2.38
CA ILE A 32 -0.18 -5.59 3.56
C ILE A 32 -0.85 -6.29 4.76
N LYS A 33 -1.94 -7.04 4.50
CA LYS A 33 -2.70 -7.76 5.53
C LYS A 33 -1.83 -8.69 6.38
N LYS A 34 -0.81 -9.31 5.77
CA LYS A 34 0.12 -10.22 6.44
C LYS A 34 1.01 -9.50 7.47
N LEU A 35 1.12 -8.18 7.37
CA LEU A 35 1.95 -7.33 8.22
C LEU A 35 1.17 -6.71 9.39
N LEU A 36 -0.16 -6.59 9.26
CA LEU A 36 -1.02 -5.87 10.21
C LEU A 36 -0.96 -6.40 11.63
N SER A 37 -0.75 -7.71 11.84
CA SER A 37 -0.66 -8.28 13.19
C SER A 37 0.51 -7.75 14.02
N LYS A 38 1.45 -7.05 13.38
CA LYS A 38 2.64 -6.46 14.01
C LYS A 38 2.57 -4.93 14.05
N VAL A 39 1.59 -4.33 13.37
CA VAL A 39 1.35 -2.87 13.39
C VAL A 39 0.84 -2.49 14.77
N THR A 40 1.48 -1.49 15.39
CA THR A 40 1.15 -1.06 16.76
C THR A 40 0.16 0.12 16.79
N LEU A 41 -0.06 0.77 15.64
CA LEU A 41 -0.94 1.93 15.53
C LEU A 41 -2.32 1.54 14.97
N ASP A 42 -3.36 1.62 15.80
CA ASP A 42 -4.74 1.27 15.41
C ASP A 42 -5.27 2.09 14.24
N GLU A 43 -4.86 3.35 14.08
CA GLU A 43 -5.24 4.21 12.96
C GLU A 43 -4.87 3.56 11.60
N ILE A 44 -3.73 2.87 11.51
CA ILE A 44 -3.29 2.17 10.30
C ILE A 44 -4.22 0.98 9.99
N ASN A 45 -4.57 0.19 11.00
CA ASN A 45 -5.51 -0.93 10.85
C ASN A 45 -6.88 -0.45 10.36
N GLN A 46 -7.37 0.68 10.88
CA GLN A 46 -8.64 1.26 10.44
C GLN A 46 -8.62 1.71 8.98
N TYR A 47 -7.51 2.28 8.51
CA TYR A 47 -7.37 2.65 7.09
C TYR A 47 -7.26 1.43 6.18
N PHE A 48 -6.55 0.38 6.61
CA PHE A 48 -6.51 -0.86 5.86
C PHE A 48 -7.91 -1.42 5.61
N ASP A 49 -8.77 -1.47 6.64
CA ASP A 49 -10.14 -1.97 6.51
C ASP A 49 -10.97 -1.14 5.53
N LYS A 50 -10.85 0.20 5.63
CA LYS A 50 -11.53 1.14 4.72
C LYS A 50 -11.08 0.98 3.27
N LEU A 51 -9.78 0.87 3.03
CA LEU A 51 -9.21 0.68 1.70
C LEU A 51 -9.57 -0.69 1.12
N SER A 52 -9.55 -1.73 1.95
CA SER A 52 -9.97 -3.09 1.57
C SER A 52 -11.43 -3.16 1.18
N LEU A 53 -12.30 -2.39 1.85
CA LEU A 53 -13.70 -2.27 1.47
C LEU A 53 -13.87 -1.47 0.17
N PHE A 54 -13.17 -0.34 0.05
CA PHE A 54 -13.20 0.47 -1.17
C PHE A 54 -12.79 -0.33 -2.40
N TRP A 55 -11.68 -1.06 -2.35
CA TRP A 55 -11.22 -1.82 -3.52
C TRP A 55 -12.07 -3.07 -3.82
N LYS A 56 -13.04 -3.45 -2.98
CA LYS A 56 -14.08 -4.42 -3.37
C LYS A 56 -15.15 -3.78 -4.26
N ASP A 57 -15.42 -2.49 -4.09
CA ASP A 57 -16.40 -1.72 -4.86
C ASP A 57 -15.92 -0.26 -5.05
N PRO A 58 -15.09 0.01 -6.09
CA PRO A 58 -14.47 1.31 -6.31
C PRO A 58 -15.41 2.30 -7.04
N SER A 59 -16.68 2.36 -6.60
CA SER A 59 -17.72 3.18 -7.24
C SER A 59 -17.61 4.68 -6.93
N ASP A 60 -16.95 5.08 -5.84
CA ASP A 60 -16.76 6.50 -5.46
C ASP A 60 -15.30 6.88 -5.24
N ILE A 61 -14.63 7.26 -6.33
CA ILE A 61 -13.22 7.69 -6.34
C ILE A 61 -12.95 8.86 -5.37
N LYS A 62 -13.94 9.71 -5.05
CA LYS A 62 -13.72 10.85 -4.14
C LYS A 62 -13.40 10.40 -2.72
N ILE A 63 -13.93 9.24 -2.30
CA ILE A 63 -13.62 8.64 -1.01
C ILE A 63 -12.12 8.31 -0.93
N LEU A 64 -11.56 7.77 -2.01
CA LEU A 64 -10.16 7.38 -2.06
C LEU A 64 -9.20 8.58 -2.01
N GLU A 65 -9.55 9.69 -2.67
CA GLU A 65 -8.81 10.94 -2.56
C GLU A 65 -8.80 11.47 -1.11
N GLY A 66 -9.92 11.35 -0.39
CA GLY A 66 -9.99 11.66 1.03
C GLY A 66 -9.08 10.76 1.88
N PHE A 67 -9.05 9.46 1.61
CA PHE A 67 -8.14 8.53 2.29
C PHE A 67 -6.67 8.90 2.05
N LYS A 68 -6.31 9.25 0.81
CA LYS A 68 -4.96 9.69 0.46
C LYS A 68 -4.52 10.88 1.32
N VAL A 69 -5.37 11.92 1.41
CA VAL A 69 -5.07 13.12 2.22
C VAL A 69 -4.81 12.73 3.68
N HIS A 70 -5.71 11.96 4.29
CA HIS A 70 -5.58 11.62 5.70
C HIS A 70 -4.40 10.68 6.00
N LEU A 71 -4.05 9.77 5.09
CA LEU A 71 -2.88 8.92 5.26
C LEU A 71 -1.57 9.72 5.17
N TRP A 72 -1.51 10.76 4.32
CA TRP A 72 -0.38 11.69 4.29
C TRP A 72 -0.30 12.54 5.56
N GLU A 73 -1.43 13.03 6.07
CA GLU A 73 -1.47 13.73 7.37
C GLU A 73 -0.97 12.85 8.52
N LEU A 74 -1.35 11.56 8.51
CA LEU A 74 -0.85 10.57 9.46
C LEU A 74 0.65 10.34 9.29
N ASN A 75 1.13 10.24 8.05
CA ASN A 75 2.54 10.09 7.74
C ASN A 75 3.34 11.27 8.34
N ASP A 76 2.94 12.50 8.05
CA ASP A 76 3.62 13.69 8.53
C ASP A 76 3.66 13.76 10.06
N ARG A 77 2.54 13.43 10.72
CA ARG A 77 2.48 13.31 12.19
C ARG A 77 3.50 12.32 12.75
N LEU A 78 3.67 11.16 12.12
CA LEU A 78 4.62 10.14 12.58
C LEU A 78 6.07 10.58 12.37
N PHE A 79 6.36 11.30 11.29
CA PHE A 79 7.68 11.86 11.00
C PHE A 79 8.11 13.00 11.94
N HIS A 80 7.16 13.80 12.42
CA HIS A 80 7.44 14.95 13.28
C HIS A 80 7.43 14.62 14.79
N GLY A 81 7.06 13.40 15.19
CA GLY A 81 6.69 13.07 16.58
C GLY A 81 7.62 12.17 17.39
N ASP A 82 8.87 11.94 16.97
CA ASP A 82 9.87 11.09 17.67
C ASP A 82 9.44 9.62 17.94
N LYS A 83 8.42 9.10 17.24
CA LYS A 83 8.02 7.68 17.35
C LYS A 83 8.50 6.89 16.12
N LEU A 84 9.75 6.47 16.17
CA LEU A 84 10.42 5.59 15.21
C LEU A 84 9.95 4.12 15.34
N ASP A 85 8.68 3.85 15.06
CA ASP A 85 8.28 2.48 14.72
C ASP A 85 8.34 2.31 13.20
N SER A 86 9.47 1.80 12.71
CA SER A 86 9.74 1.60 11.29
C SER A 86 8.68 0.72 10.61
N LEU A 87 8.00 -0.16 11.36
CA LEU A 87 6.95 -0.99 10.79
C LEU A 87 5.69 -0.19 10.47
N ASN A 88 5.22 0.65 11.39
CA ASN A 88 4.08 1.51 11.15
C ASN A 88 4.30 2.40 9.93
N GLU A 89 5.51 2.96 9.81
CA GLU A 89 5.89 3.80 8.67
C GLU A 89 5.86 3.02 7.35
N ILE A 90 6.47 1.83 7.32
CA ILE A 90 6.50 0.97 6.13
C ILE A 90 5.08 0.61 5.68
N VAL A 91 4.24 0.13 6.61
CA VAL A 91 2.87 -0.28 6.29
C VAL A 91 2.02 0.92 5.88
N LEU A 92 2.20 2.08 6.52
CA LEU A 92 1.51 3.30 6.14
C LEU A 92 1.85 3.73 4.71
N ARG A 93 3.14 3.72 4.34
CA ARG A 93 3.59 4.05 2.98
C ARG A 93 3.05 3.06 1.94
N MET A 94 2.98 1.77 2.28
CA MET A 94 2.33 0.78 1.44
C MET A 94 0.85 1.07 1.23
N LEU A 95 0.11 1.45 2.29
CA LEU A 95 -1.31 1.82 2.17
C LEU A 95 -1.51 3.06 1.30
N ILE A 96 -0.65 4.07 1.43
CA ILE A 96 -0.68 5.29 0.60
C ILE A 96 -0.60 4.95 -0.90
N ILE A 97 0.28 4.02 -1.29
CA ILE A 97 0.42 3.59 -2.69
C ILE A 97 -0.93 3.10 -3.25
N THR A 98 -1.72 2.38 -2.46
CA THR A 98 -3.02 1.83 -2.89
C THR A 98 -4.11 2.89 -3.07
N THR A 99 -3.83 4.17 -2.77
CA THR A 99 -4.79 5.28 -2.93
C THR A 99 -4.69 6.00 -4.27
N TYR A 100 -3.66 5.73 -5.06
CA TYR A 100 -3.48 6.38 -6.35
C TYR A 100 -4.39 5.76 -7.42
N VAL A 101 -5.14 6.60 -8.13
CA VAL A 101 -6.02 6.20 -9.25
C VAL A 101 -5.39 6.55 -10.60
N ILE A 102 -4.07 6.39 -10.69
CA ILE A 102 -3.31 6.66 -11.91
C ILE A 102 -3.25 5.35 -12.70
N THR A 103 -3.78 5.35 -13.91
CA THR A 103 -3.85 4.14 -14.75
C THR A 103 -2.72 4.06 -15.77
N ASP A 104 -1.71 4.92 -15.63
CA ASP A 104 -0.50 4.89 -16.44
C ASP A 104 0.36 3.69 -16.01
N LYS A 105 0.75 2.86 -16.97
CA LYS A 105 1.46 1.61 -16.67
C LYS A 105 2.83 1.87 -16.04
N GLU A 106 3.59 2.83 -16.55
CA GLU A 106 4.92 3.14 -16.02
C GLU A 106 4.82 3.61 -14.56
N PHE A 107 3.87 4.50 -14.25
CA PHE A 107 3.62 4.92 -12.87
C PHE A 107 3.28 3.76 -11.95
N ILE A 108 2.44 2.82 -12.42
CA ILE A 108 2.05 1.65 -11.63
C ILE A 108 3.24 0.71 -11.43
N GLU A 109 4.07 0.47 -12.45
CA GLU A 109 5.31 -0.30 -12.32
C GLU A 109 6.24 0.31 -11.26
N GLN A 110 6.48 1.62 -11.31
CA GLN A 110 7.29 2.33 -10.31
C GLN A 110 6.69 2.24 -8.89
N SER A 111 5.36 2.30 -8.78
CA SER A 111 4.65 2.16 -7.51
C SER A 111 4.85 0.76 -6.91
N ILE A 112 4.86 -0.26 -7.77
CA ILE A 112 5.11 -1.65 -7.36
C ILE A 112 6.57 -1.87 -6.98
N ASP A 113 7.52 -1.32 -7.74
CA ASP A 113 8.95 -1.34 -7.40
C ASP A 113 9.16 -0.76 -5.98
N PHE A 114 8.53 0.39 -5.71
CA PHE A 114 8.63 1.04 -4.41
C PHE A 114 7.95 0.24 -3.30
N PHE A 115 6.77 -0.35 -3.57
CA PHE A 115 6.11 -1.26 -2.63
C PHE A 115 7.00 -2.44 -2.25
N PHE A 116 7.67 -3.06 -3.22
CA PHE A 116 8.59 -4.17 -2.95
C PHE A 116 9.81 -3.74 -2.15
N PHE A 117 10.40 -2.60 -2.48
CA PHE A 117 11.49 -2.04 -1.69
C PHE A 117 11.08 -1.90 -0.22
N LEU A 118 9.88 -1.37 0.07
CA LEU A 118 9.37 -1.25 1.43
C LEU A 118 9.18 -2.62 2.11
N TYR A 119 8.67 -3.62 1.38
CA TYR A 119 8.46 -4.97 1.91
C TYR A 119 9.77 -5.69 2.24
N GLU A 120 10.79 -5.54 1.38
CA GLU A 120 12.12 -6.08 1.62
C GLU A 120 12.77 -5.41 2.85
N LYS A 121 12.63 -4.08 2.97
CA LYS A 121 13.12 -3.36 4.15
C LYS A 121 12.49 -3.87 5.44
N TYR A 122 11.19 -4.13 5.42
CA TYR A 122 10.51 -4.78 6.54
C TYR A 122 11.07 -6.18 6.84
N SER A 123 11.21 -7.01 5.82
CA SER A 123 11.68 -8.39 5.98
C SER A 123 13.08 -8.43 6.60
N GLN A 124 13.98 -7.54 6.16
CA GLN A 124 15.31 -7.37 6.73
C GLN A 124 15.27 -6.91 8.19
N TYR A 125 14.38 -5.98 8.54
CA TYR A 125 14.20 -5.52 9.92
C TYR A 125 13.81 -6.66 10.87
N THR A 126 12.90 -7.55 10.44
CA THR A 126 12.47 -8.70 11.26
C THR A 126 13.51 -9.82 11.41
N LEU A 127 14.44 -9.97 10.46
CA LEU A 127 15.52 -10.96 10.55
C LEU A 127 16.64 -10.53 11.50
N ASN A 128 16.92 -9.22 11.55
CA ASN A 128 17.99 -8.66 12.40
C ASN A 128 17.59 -8.44 13.86
N THR A 129 16.30 -8.61 14.21
CA THR A 129 15.78 -8.50 15.58
C THR A 129 15.67 -9.86 16.30
N ILE A 130 16.12 -10.95 15.66
CA ILE A 130 16.14 -12.33 16.21
C ILE A 130 17.57 -12.75 16.64
N LEU A 131 18.57 -11.88 16.51
CA LEU A 131 19.94 -12.05 17.02
C LEU A 131 20.18 -11.11 18.21
#